data_AF-A0A0K0DE75-F1
#
_entry.id   AF-A0A0K0DE75-F1
#
_cell.length_a   1.000
_cell.length_b   1.000
_cell.length_c   1.000
_cell.angle_alpha   90.00
_cell.angle_beta   90.00
_cell.angle_gamma   90.00
#
_symmetry.space_group_name_H-M   'P 1'
#
loop_
_entity.id
_entity.type
_entity.pdbx_description
1 polymer ?
#
loop_
_entity_poly.entity_id
_entity_poly.type
_entity_poly.pdbx_seq_one_letter_code
_entity_poly.pdbx_strand_id
1 'polypeptide(L)' 'MEGLTNVRPVQFQVEKTADYLLCNCKQTNSRPICDGSHKMVSAAPKDLHASRFVQFGDNSPVYGGVAHKLGYRPKNGGFQ' A
#
# COMPACT_ATOMS: atom_id res chain seq x y z
N MET A 1 -2.04 24.06 -3.43
CA MET A 1 -1.28 22.98 -2.76
C MET A 1 -1.88 21.67 -3.23
N GLU A 2 -1.25 21.01 -4.18
CA GLU A 2 -1.76 19.78 -4.76
C GLU A 2 -1.27 18.58 -3.93
N GLY A 3 -2.20 17.75 -3.48
CA GLY A 3 -1.88 16.59 -2.64
C GLY A 3 -1.33 15.43 -3.47
N LEU A 4 -0.56 14.55 -2.83
CA LEU A 4 0.10 13.39 -3.46
C LEU A 4 -0.87 12.34 -4.07
N THR A 5 -2.19 12.55 -3.97
CA THR A 5 -3.20 11.66 -4.56
C THR A 5 -4.54 12.37 -4.80
N ASN A 6 -5.25 11.95 -5.84
CA ASN A 6 -6.63 12.37 -6.12
C ASN A 6 -7.67 11.62 -5.27
N VAL A 7 -7.26 10.64 -4.46
CA VAL A 7 -8.15 9.88 -3.56
C VAL A 7 -8.51 10.73 -2.34
N ARG A 8 -9.72 11.27 -2.30
CA ARG A 8 -10.27 12.00 -1.15
C ARG A 8 -10.70 11.04 -0.02
N PRO A 9 -10.64 11.46 1.26
CA PRO A 9 -11.24 10.72 2.37
C PRO A 9 -12.73 10.46 2.15
N VAL A 10 -13.23 9.35 2.69
CA VAL A 10 -14.65 8.98 2.69
C VAL A 10 -15.08 8.80 4.14
N GLN A 11 -16.11 9.53 4.57
CA GLN A 11 -16.70 9.32 5.88
C GLN A 11 -17.50 8.02 5.88
N PHE A 12 -17.33 7.21 6.92
CA PHE A 12 -18.05 5.96 7.12
C PHE A 12 -18.69 5.97 8.51
N GLN A 13 -19.98 5.66 8.56
CA GLN A 13 -20.76 5.51 9.79
C GLN A 13 -21.63 4.27 9.64
N VAL A 14 -21.96 3.60 10.74
CA VAL A 14 -22.76 2.37 10.76
C VAL A 14 -23.76 2.43 11.92
N GLU A 15 -24.99 1.97 11.69
CA GLU A 15 -26.05 1.97 12.71
C GLU A 15 -25.99 0.76 13.65
N LYS A 16 -25.23 -0.28 13.31
CA LYS A 16 -25.24 -1.58 13.98
C LYS A 16 -23.84 -2.17 14.07
N THR A 17 -23.57 -2.89 15.16
CA THR A 17 -22.35 -3.67 15.33
C THR A 17 -22.38 -4.89 14.41
N ALA A 18 -21.47 -4.93 13.44
CA ALA A 18 -21.27 -6.03 12.51
C ALA A 18 -19.86 -5.95 11.89
N ASP A 19 -19.41 -7.01 11.21
CA ASP A 19 -18.16 -7.00 10.45
C ASP A 19 -18.36 -6.31 9.09
N TYR A 20 -17.61 -5.23 8.85
CA TYR A 20 -17.67 -4.46 7.60
C TYR A 20 -16.35 -4.59 6.83
N LEU A 21 -16.40 -5.25 5.67
CA LEU A 21 -15.25 -5.40 4.79
C LEU A 21 -14.96 -4.11 4.01
N LEU A 22 -13.90 -3.38 4.40
CA LEU A 22 -13.52 -2.11 3.77
C LEU A 22 -12.53 -2.28 2.60
N CYS A 23 -12.64 -1.44 1.58
CA CYS A 23 -11.79 -1.52 0.39
C CYS A 23 -10.39 -0.91 0.59
N ASN A 24 -9.37 -1.77 0.59
CA ASN A 24 -7.97 -1.34 0.61
C ASN A 24 -7.32 -1.21 -0.79
N CYS A 25 -7.78 -1.98 -1.80
CA CYS A 25 -7.21 -1.92 -3.16
C CYS A 25 -7.52 -0.62 -3.92
N LYS A 26 -8.52 0.15 -3.47
CA LYS A 26 -9.02 1.40 -4.08
C LYS A 26 -9.65 1.26 -5.47
N GLN A 27 -10.03 0.04 -5.85
CA GLN A 27 -10.69 -0.30 -7.12
C GLN A 27 -12.12 -0.82 -6.93
N THR A 28 -12.80 -0.43 -5.83
CA THR A 28 -14.21 -0.78 -5.58
C THR A 28 -15.15 0.24 -6.23
N ASN A 29 -16.29 -0.24 -6.73
CA ASN A 29 -17.39 0.61 -7.17
C ASN A 29 -18.29 1.05 -6.00
N SER A 30 -18.31 0.30 -4.89
CA SER A 30 -19.17 0.52 -3.71
C SER A 30 -18.44 1.14 -2.51
N ARG A 31 -17.58 2.15 -2.76
CA ARG A 31 -16.79 2.84 -1.73
C ARG A 31 -17.67 3.27 -0.53
N PRO A 32 -17.28 2.97 0.74
CA PRO A 32 -15.99 2.44 1.17
C PRO A 32 -15.91 0.90 1.25
N ILE A 33 -16.98 0.17 0.94
CA ILE A 33 -17.10 -1.29 1.10
C ILE A 33 -16.31 -2.04 0.02
N CYS A 34 -15.92 -3.28 0.33
CA CYS A 34 -15.28 -4.21 -0.58
C CYS A 34 -16.31 -5.01 -1.40
N ASP A 35 -16.27 -4.85 -2.72
CA ASP A 35 -17.09 -5.56 -3.72
C ASP A 35 -16.43 -6.83 -4.29
N GLY A 36 -15.22 -7.17 -3.82
CA GLY A 36 -14.41 -8.26 -4.38
C GLY A 36 -13.56 -7.90 -5.60
N SER A 37 -13.65 -6.67 -6.13
CA SER A 37 -12.86 -6.22 -7.29
C SER A 37 -11.34 -6.35 -7.08
N HIS A 38 -10.89 -6.38 -5.82
CA HIS A 38 -9.50 -6.67 -5.43
C HIS A 38 -8.92 -7.98 -5.99
N LYS A 39 -9.77 -8.94 -6.42
CA LYS A 39 -9.33 -10.20 -7.06
C LYS A 39 -8.91 -10.00 -8.52
N MET A 40 -9.47 -9.01 -9.20
CA MET A 40 -9.15 -8.66 -10.59
C MET A 40 -8.06 -7.60 -10.69
N VAL A 41 -7.80 -6.88 -9.60
CA VAL A 41 -6.58 -6.08 -9.45
C VAL A 41 -5.41 -7.05 -9.35
N SER A 42 -4.47 -6.98 -10.30
CA SER A 42 -3.22 -7.71 -10.18
C SER A 42 -2.51 -7.33 -8.87
N ALA A 43 -2.03 -8.33 -8.13
CA ALA A 43 -1.01 -8.10 -7.12
C ALA A 43 0.13 -7.31 -7.79
N ALA A 44 0.58 -6.24 -7.12
CA ALA A 44 1.09 -5.03 -7.78
C ALA A 44 2.20 -5.27 -8.84
N PRO A 45 2.41 -4.33 -9.79
CA PRO A 45 3.32 -4.55 -10.92
C PRO A 45 4.77 -4.76 -10.47
N LYS A 46 5.42 -5.80 -11.02
CA LYS A 46 6.77 -6.24 -10.65
C LYS A 46 7.90 -5.39 -11.28
N ASP A 47 7.67 -4.10 -11.56
CA ASP A 47 8.60 -3.26 -12.33
C ASP A 47 8.69 -1.81 -11.80
N LEU A 48 9.86 -1.19 -12.02
CA LEU A 48 10.43 -0.04 -11.30
C LEU A 48 9.69 1.30 -11.45
N HIS A 49 8.73 1.41 -12.35
CA HIS A 49 7.90 2.62 -12.51
C HIS A 49 6.55 2.54 -11.77
N ALA A 50 6.20 1.39 -11.18
CA ALA A 50 5.02 1.27 -10.33
C ALA A 50 5.34 1.71 -8.88
N SER A 51 4.77 2.83 -8.46
CA SER A 51 5.02 3.48 -7.15
C SER A 51 4.38 2.76 -5.94
N ARG A 52 4.57 1.43 -5.82
CA ARG A 52 4.11 0.66 -4.65
C ARG A 52 4.91 -0.61 -4.30
N PHE A 53 6.21 -0.67 -4.58
CA PHE A 53 7.09 -1.69 -3.99
C PHE A 53 8.29 -1.09 -3.24
N VAL A 54 8.40 -1.48 -1.97
CA VAL A 54 9.65 -1.52 -1.21
C VAL A 54 9.71 -2.91 -0.58
N GLN A 55 10.77 -3.66 -0.83
CA GLN A 55 11.02 -4.94 -0.15
C GLN A 55 11.92 -4.70 1.08
N PHE A 56 11.60 -5.33 2.22
CA PHE A 56 11.96 -4.89 3.65
C PHE A 56 12.86 -6.20 3.95
N GLY A 57 14.05 -6.23 3.31
CA GLY A 57 14.98 -7.36 3.22
C GLY A 57 16.24 -6.97 2.43
N ASP A 58 17.36 -7.69 2.63
CA ASP A 58 18.72 -7.15 2.39
C ASP A 58 19.02 -6.75 0.93
N ASN A 59 18.51 -7.50 -0.04
CA ASN A 59 18.74 -7.27 -1.48
C ASN A 59 17.84 -6.15 -2.08
N SER A 60 17.21 -5.34 -1.25
CA SER A 60 16.30 -4.28 -1.68
C SER A 60 17.03 -3.10 -2.35
N PRO A 61 16.62 -2.65 -3.55
CA PRO A 61 17.16 -1.44 -4.19
C PRO A 61 17.07 -0.18 -3.32
N VAL A 62 16.10 -0.12 -2.39
CA VAL A 62 15.94 1.00 -1.46
C VAL A 62 17.04 1.00 -0.39
N TYR A 63 17.43 -0.18 0.11
CA TYR A 63 18.56 -0.30 1.03
C TYR A 63 19.90 -0.05 0.34
N GLY A 64 20.17 -0.71 -0.79
CA GLY A 64 21.39 -0.49 -1.57
C GLY A 64 21.55 0.93 -2.15
N GLY A 65 20.45 1.66 -2.29
CA GLY A 65 20.42 3.04 -2.78
C GLY A 65 20.48 4.10 -1.67
N VAL A 66 19.36 4.82 -1.50
CA VAL A 66 19.31 6.02 -0.64
C VAL A 66 19.44 5.67 0.85
N ALA A 67 18.90 4.54 1.31
CA ALA A 67 18.90 4.24 2.75
C ALA A 67 20.33 3.98 3.28
N HIS A 68 21.20 3.29 2.54
CA HIS A 68 22.61 3.15 2.91
C HIS A 68 23.34 4.50 2.96
N LYS A 69 23.04 5.44 2.05
CA LYS A 69 23.61 6.80 2.07
C LYS A 69 23.13 7.64 3.26
N LEU A 70 21.94 7.35 3.78
CA LEU A 70 21.39 7.92 5.01
C LEU A 70 21.74 7.12 6.28
N GLY A 71 22.62 6.11 6.17
CA GLY A 71 23.13 5.34 7.31
C GLY A 71 22.26 4.17 7.79
N TYR A 72 21.10 3.92 7.17
CA TYR A 72 20.26 2.76 7.50
C TYR A 72 20.97 1.46 7.12
N ARG A 73 20.89 0.46 8.02
CA ARG A 73 21.39 -0.90 7.81
C ARG A 73 20.30 -1.90 8.20
N PRO A 74 20.13 -3.02 7.47
CA PRO A 74 19.31 -4.14 7.94
C PRO A 74 19.93 -4.78 9.19
N LYS A 75 19.13 -5.52 9.96
CA LYS A 75 19.64 -6.39 11.04
C LYS A 75 19.23 -7.82 10.75
N ASN A 76 20.19 -8.74 10.80
CA ASN A 76 19.96 -10.19 10.84
C ASN A 76 18.97 -10.74 9.77
N GLY A 77 19.02 -10.22 8.55
CA GLY A 77 18.15 -10.67 7.44
C GLY A 77 16.72 -10.11 7.46
N GLY A 78 16.42 -9.14 8.33
CA GLY A 78 15.09 -8.57 8.49
C GLY A 78 15.05 -7.04 8.33
N PHE A 79 13.95 -6.59 7.73
CA PHE A 79 13.26 -5.35 8.12
C PHE A 79 13.09 -5.27 9.67
N GLN A 80 12.73 -4.09 10.20
CA GLN A 80 12.30 -3.87 11.60
C GLN A 80 10.90 -3.26 11.61
#